data_AF-A0A1J3EPF2-F1
#
_entry.id   AF-A0A1J3EPF2-F1
#
_cell.length_a   1.000
_cell.length_b   1.000
_cell.length_c   1.000
_cell.angle_alpha   90.00
_cell.angle_beta   90.00
_cell.angle_gamma   90.00
#
_symmetry.space_group_name_H-M   'P 1'
#
loop_
_entity.id
_entity.type
_entity.pdbx_description
1 polymer ?
#
loop_
_entity_poly.entity_id
_entity_poly.type
_entity_poly.pdbx_seq_one_letter_code
_entity_poly.pdbx_strand_id
1 'polypeptide(L)'
;MSTRILGYPISAPIMIAPTAFHMLAHPEGEKATAKAAAACNTIMIVSYMASCTFEEVASSCNALRFLQLYVYKRRDVTAQVVKRAEKSGFKALVLTVDVPKLGRREADIKNKMISPQLRNFEGLFET
;
A
#
# COMPACT_ATOMS: atom_id res chain seq x y z
N MET A 1 -8.14 24.18 5.99
CA MET A 1 -7.96 23.80 4.57
C MET A 1 -8.64 22.44 4.27
N SER A 2 -9.72 22.09 4.99
CA SER A 2 -10.31 20.76 4.87
C SER A 2 -11.02 20.55 3.53
N THR A 3 -11.10 19.30 3.11
CA THR A 3 -11.81 18.89 1.88
C THR A 3 -12.34 17.47 2.02
N ARG A 4 -13.00 16.96 0.98
CA ARG A 4 -13.47 15.57 0.90
C ARG A 4 -12.88 14.88 -0.33
N ILE A 5 -12.38 13.66 -0.17
CA ILE A 5 -11.89 12.81 -1.26
C ILE A 5 -12.73 11.54 -1.29
N LEU A 6 -13.39 11.26 -2.42
CA LEU A 6 -14.35 10.15 -2.57
C LEU A 6 -15.41 10.10 -1.45
N GLY A 7 -15.84 11.27 -0.99
CA GLY A 7 -16.83 11.40 0.09
C GLY A 7 -16.25 11.40 1.51
N TYR A 8 -14.97 11.08 1.70
CA TYR A 8 -14.34 11.06 3.02
C TYR A 8 -13.68 12.39 3.41
N PRO A 9 -13.91 12.92 4.62
CA PRO A 9 -13.30 14.18 5.06
C PRO A 9 -11.80 14.01 5.39
N ILE A 10 -10.99 14.99 5.01
CA ILE A 10 -9.58 15.10 5.38
C ILE A 10 -9.25 16.54 5.83
N SER A 11 -8.25 16.69 6.70
CA SER A 11 -7.87 17.98 7.33
C SER A 11 -7.27 19.00 6.35
N ALA A 12 -6.58 18.51 5.31
CA ALA A 12 -5.94 19.28 4.25
C ALA A 12 -5.90 18.44 2.96
N PRO A 13 -5.78 19.03 1.75
CA PRO A 13 -5.70 18.30 0.48
C PRO A 13 -4.32 17.66 0.26
N ILE A 14 -3.75 17.03 1.29
CA ILE A 14 -2.42 16.41 1.31
C ILE A 14 -2.57 15.00 1.83
N MET A 15 -2.23 13.99 1.03
CA MET A 15 -2.33 12.57 1.35
C MET A 15 -0.96 11.90 1.27
N ILE A 16 -0.83 10.72 1.85
CA ILE A 16 0.40 9.92 1.77
C ILE A 16 0.31 8.99 0.55
N ALA A 17 1.23 9.17 -0.39
CA ALA A 17 1.34 8.37 -1.61
C ALA A 17 1.81 6.93 -1.32
N PRO A 18 1.50 5.97 -2.21
CA PRO A 18 1.95 4.59 -2.04
C PRO A 18 3.45 4.46 -2.32
N THR A 19 4.19 4.02 -1.32
CA THR A 19 5.60 3.62 -1.42
C THR A 19 5.77 2.23 -0.83
N ALA A 20 6.60 1.40 -1.47
CA ALA A 20 6.81 0.02 -1.05
C ALA A 20 7.84 -0.07 0.08
N PHE A 21 7.77 -1.16 0.85
CA PHE A 21 8.81 -1.58 1.79
C PHE A 21 9.22 -0.56 2.86
N HIS A 22 8.27 -0.01 3.64
CA HIS A 22 8.61 1.01 4.67
C HIS A 22 9.55 0.47 5.74
N MET A 23 9.62 -0.85 5.96
CA MET A 23 10.56 -1.44 6.92
C MET A 23 12.04 -1.34 6.50
N LEU A 24 12.33 -0.96 5.25
CA LEU A 24 13.69 -0.57 4.87
C LEU A 24 14.11 0.76 5.52
N ALA A 25 13.15 1.62 5.86
CA ALA A 25 13.40 2.91 6.50
C ALA A 25 13.27 2.85 8.04
N HIS A 26 12.29 2.11 8.57
CA HIS A 26 12.07 2.01 10.01
C HIS A 26 11.36 0.69 10.40
N PRO A 27 11.73 0.01 11.50
CA PRO A 27 11.16 -1.29 11.88
C PRO A 27 9.63 -1.32 12.06
N GLU A 28 8.99 -0.20 12.39
CA GLU A 28 7.52 -0.15 12.47
C GLU A 28 6.81 -0.13 11.10
N GLY A 29 7.53 0.20 10.03
CA GLY A 29 7.03 0.18 8.66
C GLY A 29 5.74 0.96 8.45
N GLU A 30 4.83 0.38 7.66
CA GLU A 30 3.58 1.01 7.26
C GLU A 30 2.63 1.24 8.44
N LYS A 31 2.80 0.54 9.57
CA LYS A 31 2.00 0.77 10.78
C LYS A 31 2.27 2.15 11.36
N ALA A 32 3.53 2.59 11.39
CA ALA A 32 3.88 3.94 11.84
C ALA A 32 3.28 5.00 10.91
N THR A 33 3.42 4.81 9.60
CA THR A 33 2.83 5.71 8.59
C THR A 33 1.30 5.79 8.72
N ALA A 34 0.63 4.65 8.96
CA ALA A 34 -0.82 4.63 9.16
C ALA A 34 -1.25 5.35 10.44
N LYS A 35 -0.51 5.20 11.55
CA LYS A 35 -0.76 5.95 12.79
C LYS A 35 -0.60 7.45 12.57
N ALA A 36 0.43 7.88 11.84
CA ALA A 36 0.63 9.28 11.49
C ALA A 36 -0.52 9.81 10.60
N ALA A 37 -0.95 9.05 9.59
CA ALA A 37 -2.09 9.40 8.74
C ALA A 37 -3.38 9.63 9.55
N ALA A 38 -3.66 8.73 10.51
CA ALA A 38 -4.79 8.88 11.42
C ALA A 38 -4.68 10.13 12.29
N ALA A 39 -3.51 10.36 12.91
CA ALA A 39 -3.27 11.53 13.75
C ALA A 39 -3.42 12.86 12.98
N CYS A 40 -3.01 12.88 11.71
CA CYS A 40 -3.16 14.04 10.83
C CYS A 40 -4.55 14.14 10.16
N ASN A 41 -5.45 13.18 10.40
CA ASN A 41 -6.74 13.06 9.74
C ASN A 41 -6.64 13.18 8.20
N THR A 42 -5.78 12.35 7.61
CA THR A 42 -5.60 12.24 6.15
C THR A 42 -5.60 10.79 5.68
N ILE A 43 -5.61 10.61 4.36
CA ILE A 43 -5.59 9.31 3.69
C ILE A 43 -4.15 8.81 3.56
N MET A 44 -3.95 7.54 3.90
CA MET A 44 -2.78 6.78 3.49
C MET A 44 -3.13 5.87 2.32
N ILE A 45 -2.39 5.97 1.22
CA ILE A 45 -2.45 4.99 0.14
C ILE A 45 -1.36 3.94 0.43
N VAL A 46 -1.78 2.71 0.75
CA VAL A 46 -0.87 1.61 1.07
C VAL A 46 -0.49 0.89 -0.22
N SER A 47 0.80 0.66 -0.44
CA SER A 47 1.23 -0.18 -1.56
C SER A 47 0.89 -1.64 -1.29
N TYR A 48 0.45 -2.37 -2.31
CA TYR A 48 0.32 -3.82 -2.22
C TYR A 48 1.67 -4.53 -1.92
N MET A 49 2.81 -3.87 -2.16
CA MET A 49 4.17 -4.30 -1.77
C MET A 49 4.61 -3.75 -0.41
N ALA A 50 3.67 -3.43 0.48
CA ALA A 50 3.97 -3.06 1.86
C ALA A 50 4.72 -4.19 2.59
N SER A 51 5.62 -3.81 3.51
CA SER A 51 6.30 -4.74 4.43
C SER A 51 5.34 -5.32 5.47
N CYS A 52 4.38 -4.53 5.94
CA CYS A 52 3.29 -4.99 6.80
C CYS A 52 2.10 -5.51 5.97
N THR A 53 1.38 -6.51 6.49
CA THR A 53 0.17 -7.01 5.83
C THR A 53 -0.99 -6.02 5.93
N PHE A 54 -2.00 -6.16 5.07
CA PHE A 54 -3.19 -5.30 5.14
C PHE A 54 -3.88 -5.35 6.51
N GLU A 55 -3.94 -6.52 7.14
CA GLU A 55 -4.52 -6.72 8.47
C GLU A 55 -3.66 -6.09 9.57
N GLU A 56 -2.33 -6.20 9.49
CA GLU A 56 -1.41 -5.56 10.43
C GLU A 56 -1.55 -4.03 10.39
N VAL A 57 -1.64 -3.47 9.18
CA VAL A 57 -1.84 -2.04 9.00
C VAL A 57 -3.24 -1.62 9.44
N ALA A 58 -4.28 -2.40 9.14
CA ALA A 58 -5.66 -2.09 9.52
C ALA A 58 -5.87 -2.14 11.04
N SER A 59 -5.28 -3.12 11.72
CA SER A 59 -5.37 -3.29 13.17
C SER A 59 -4.54 -2.30 13.98
N SER A 60 -3.54 -1.64 13.37
CA SER A 60 -2.64 -0.73 14.11
C SER A 60 -3.27 0.60 14.52
N CYS A 61 -4.32 1.06 13.83
CA CYS A 61 -5.04 2.31 14.10
C CYS A 61 -6.32 2.42 13.26
N ASN A 62 -7.17 3.41 13.54
CA ASN A 62 -8.32 3.74 12.69
C ASN A 62 -7.96 4.84 11.67
N ALA A 63 -7.16 4.50 10.66
CA ALA A 63 -6.82 5.41 9.56
C ALA A 63 -7.72 5.18 8.33
N LEU A 64 -7.98 6.23 7.57
CA LEU A 64 -8.58 6.10 6.25
C LEU A 64 -7.52 5.64 5.24
N ARG A 65 -7.76 4.50 4.60
CA ARG A 65 -6.76 3.84 3.75
C ARG A 65 -7.31 3.48 2.38
N PHE A 66 -6.50 3.75 1.36
CA PHE A 66 -6.70 3.24 0.00
C PHE A 66 -5.61 2.22 -0.32
N LEU A 67 -5.91 1.27 -1.22
CA LEU A 67 -4.96 0.26 -1.66
C LEU A 67 -4.43 0.65 -3.04
N GLN A 68 -3.13 0.81 -3.19
CA GLN A 68 -2.48 0.84 -4.49
C GLN A 68 -2.19 -0.59 -4.96
N LEU A 69 -2.49 -0.91 -6.22
CA LEU A 69 -2.18 -2.22 -6.82
C LEU A 69 -1.83 -2.13 -8.32
N TYR A 70 -1.29 -3.24 -8.84
CA TYR A 70 -1.24 -3.56 -10.26
C TYR A 70 -2.16 -4.75 -10.58
N VAL A 71 -2.63 -4.82 -11.82
CA VAL A 71 -3.36 -6.00 -12.31
C VAL A 71 -2.37 -7.08 -12.76
N TYR A 72 -2.20 -8.11 -11.94
CA TYR A 72 -1.35 -9.26 -12.27
C TYR A 72 -1.94 -10.10 -13.40
N LYS A 73 -1.09 -10.75 -14.21
CA LYS A 73 -1.52 -11.72 -15.24
C LYS A 73 -2.51 -12.75 -14.69
N ARG A 74 -2.17 -13.32 -13.53
CA ARG A 74 -3.09 -14.08 -12.68
C ARG A 74 -4.14 -13.16 -12.04
N ARG A 75 -5.29 -13.05 -12.69
CA ARG A 75 -6.40 -12.18 -12.26
C ARG A 75 -7.03 -12.65 -10.96
N ASP A 76 -7.00 -13.95 -10.71
CA ASP A 76 -7.39 -14.57 -9.44
C ASP A 76 -6.59 -14.02 -8.26
N VAL A 77 -5.27 -13.87 -8.40
CA VAL A 77 -4.41 -13.26 -7.37
C VAL A 77 -4.81 -11.80 -7.11
N THR A 78 -5.04 -11.03 -8.17
CA THR A 78 -5.49 -9.63 -8.03
C THR A 78 -6.83 -9.55 -7.32
N ALA A 79 -7.78 -10.42 -7.67
CA ALA A 79 -9.09 -10.48 -7.04
C ALA A 79 -9.00 -10.86 -5.55
N GLN A 80 -8.10 -11.78 -5.18
CA GLN A 80 -7.87 -12.16 -3.78
C GLN A 80 -7.27 -11.00 -2.97
N VAL A 81 -6.30 -10.27 -3.53
CA VAL A 81 -5.71 -9.08 -2.92
C VAL A 81 -6.76 -8.00 -2.68
N VAL A 82 -7.61 -7.71 -3.67
CA VAL A 82 -8.71 -6.74 -3.54
C VAL A 82 -9.69 -7.17 -2.45
N LYS A 83 -10.17 -8.42 -2.47
CA LYS A 83 -11.07 -8.97 -1.46
C LYS A 83 -10.48 -8.88 -0.05
N ARG A 84 -9.18 -9.14 0.10
CA ARG A 84 -8.46 -9.04 1.38
C ARG A 84 -8.45 -7.60 1.89
N ALA A 85 -8.11 -6.63 1.03
CA ALA A 85 -8.12 -5.22 1.41
C ALA A 85 -9.53 -4.70 1.74
N GLU A 86 -10.56 -5.09 0.99
CA GLU A 86 -11.96 -4.78 1.30
C GLU A 86 -12.34 -5.30 2.70
N LYS A 87 -12.01 -6.57 3.00
CA LYS A 87 -12.22 -7.16 4.34
C LYS A 87 -11.44 -6.43 5.44
N SER A 88 -10.25 -5.90 5.13
CA SER A 88 -9.46 -5.06 6.04
C SER A 88 -9.95 -3.60 6.11
N GLY A 89 -11.07 -3.26 5.45
CA GLY A 89 -11.72 -1.96 5.59
C GLY A 89 -11.16 -0.83 4.70
N PHE A 90 -10.34 -1.17 3.70
CA PHE A 90 -9.85 -0.21 2.71
C PHE A 90 -11.02 0.37 1.90
N LYS A 91 -10.93 1.67 1.55
CA LYS A 91 -12.07 2.42 1.01
C LYS A 91 -12.01 2.75 -0.47
N ALA A 92 -10.85 2.58 -1.11
CA ALA A 92 -10.71 2.76 -2.55
C ALA A 92 -9.50 1.97 -3.08
N LEU A 93 -9.48 1.80 -4.39
CA LEU A 93 -8.37 1.24 -5.14
C LEU A 93 -7.67 2.33 -5.95
N VAL A 94 -6.35 2.33 -5.92
CA VAL A 94 -5.48 3.21 -6.71
C VAL A 94 -4.73 2.32 -7.69
N LEU A 95 -5.24 2.21 -8.91
CA LEU A 95 -4.63 1.38 -9.95
C LEU A 95 -3.45 2.11 -10.58
N THR A 96 -2.26 1.56 -10.45
CA THR A 96 -1.07 2.09 -11.12
C THR A 96 -1.00 1.56 -12.56
N VAL A 97 -1.05 2.46 -13.55
CA VAL A 97 -1.16 2.12 -14.98
C VAL A 97 0.09 2.47 -15.81
N ASP A 98 1.08 3.10 -15.20
CA ASP A 98 2.30 3.61 -15.85
C ASP A 98 3.50 2.65 -15.78
N VAL A 99 3.36 1.48 -15.12
CA VAL A 99 4.41 0.46 -14.99
C VAL A 99 4.05 -0.85 -15.71
N PRO A 100 3.88 -0.86 -17.05
CA PRO A 100 3.76 -2.12 -17.80
C PRO A 100 5.09 -2.90 -17.81
N LYS A 101 6.20 -2.18 -17.63
CA LYS A 101 7.55 -2.70 -17.38
C LYS A 101 8.21 -1.85 -16.30
N LEU A 102 9.09 -2.46 -15.49
CA LEU A 102 9.85 -1.70 -14.50
C LEU A 102 10.78 -0.69 -15.19
N GLY A 103 10.77 0.55 -14.71
CA GLY A 103 11.73 1.56 -15.11
C GLY A 103 13.15 1.18 -14.71
N ARG A 104 14.14 1.66 -15.48
CA ARG A 104 15.56 1.35 -15.24
C ARG A 104 16.13 2.28 -14.18
N ARG A 105 16.33 1.76 -12.97
CA ARG A 105 16.93 2.47 -11.84
C ARG A 105 18.40 2.05 -11.68
N GLU A 106 19.31 2.88 -12.16
CA GLU A 106 20.74 2.51 -12.24
C GLU A 106 21.39 2.27 -10.88
N ALA A 107 20.96 2.99 -9.84
CA ALA A 107 21.43 2.78 -8.47
C ALA A 107 21.06 1.38 -7.97
N ASP A 108 19.81 0.94 -8.17
CA ASP A 108 19.34 -0.40 -7.79
C ASP A 108 20.15 -1.50 -8.48
N ILE A 109 20.50 -1.30 -9.76
CA ILE A 109 21.33 -2.24 -10.54
C ILE A 109 22.76 -2.30 -9.98
N LYS A 110 23.40 -1.14 -9.77
CA LYS A 110 24.77 -1.04 -9.24
C LYS A 110 24.88 -1.65 -7.84
N ASN A 111 23.86 -1.40 -7.01
CA ASN A 111 23.79 -1.88 -5.63
C ASN A 111 23.28 -3.32 -5.52
N LYS A 112 22.90 -3.95 -6.64
CA LYS A 112 22.34 -5.32 -6.70
C LYS A 112 21.16 -5.49 -5.73
N MET A 113 20.25 -4.54 -5.73
CA MET A 113 19.16 -4.48 -4.77
C MET A 113 18.28 -5.75 -4.83
N ILE A 114 18.09 -6.40 -3.69
CA ILE A 114 17.21 -7.57 -3.53
C ILE A 114 15.94 -7.11 -2.83
N SER A 115 14.79 -7.32 -3.49
CA SER A 115 13.50 -6.95 -2.91
C SER A 115 13.14 -7.87 -1.73
N PRO A 116 12.63 -7.32 -0.61
CA PRO A 116 12.07 -8.12 0.47
C PRO A 116 10.91 -9.01 0.01
N GLN A 117 10.63 -10.07 0.78
CA GLN A 117 9.50 -10.96 0.52
C GLN A 117 8.16 -10.21 0.63
N LEU A 118 7.26 -10.48 -0.32
CA LEU A 118 5.93 -9.87 -0.36
C LEU A 118 4.93 -10.63 0.51
N ARG A 119 4.89 -10.29 1.80
CA ARG A 119 4.01 -10.94 2.81
C ARG A 119 2.52 -10.90 2.47
N ASN A 120 2.05 -9.90 1.72
CA ASN A 120 0.66 -9.83 1.26
C ASN A 120 0.27 -10.93 0.25
N PHE A 121 1.26 -11.63 -0.34
CA PHE A 121 1.05 -12.69 -1.33
C PHE A 121 1.49 -14.07 -0.86
N GLU A 122 1.86 -14.21 0.40
CA GLU A 122 2.18 -15.51 0.96
C GLU A 122 0.99 -16.46 0.77
N GLY A 123 1.24 -17.65 0.21
CA GLY A 123 0.20 -18.62 -0.16
C GLY A 123 -0.64 -18.29 -1.41
N LEU A 124 -0.49 -17.10 -2.03
CA LEU A 124 -1.27 -16.73 -3.24
C LEU A 124 -0.62 -17.20 -4.54
N PHE A 125 0.65 -17.59 -4.49
CA PHE A 125 1.42 -18.03 -5.65
C PHE A 125 1.70 -19.55 -5.67
N GLU A 126 0.94 -20.36 -4.92
CA GLU A 126 1.11 -21.82 -4.93
C GLU A 126 0.55 -22.47 -6.22
N THR A 127 1.46 -23.23 -6.85
CA THR A 127 1.51 -23.96 -8.14
C THR A 127 0.99 -23.28 -9.41
#